data_AF-A0A1H3H037-F1
#
_entry.id   AF-A0A1H3H037-F1
#
_cell.length_a   1.000
_cell.length_b   1.000
_cell.length_c   1.000
_cell.angle_alpha   90.00
_cell.angle_beta   90.00
_cell.angle_gamma   90.00
#
_symmetry.space_group_name_H-M   'P 1'
#
loop_
_entity.id
_entity.type
_entity.pdbx_description
1 polymer ?
#
loop_
_entity_poly.entity_id
_entity_poly.type
_entity_poly.pdbx_seq_one_letter_code
_entity_poly.pdbx_strand_id
1 'polypeptide(L)'
;MEIRFVTKNPHKAKEVEAILGDIGVSIVDVSLKIHEIQTEDIQDIVRDKILKAFKMIGRPVFIEHTGLYINSLQGFPGGLTQVFWDKLGADNFSKLLGNLENTELSAKTVIAFCDSKKIHVFEGEVEGNISKEPRGSRDFQWDCVFIPKG
;
A
#
# COMPACT_ATOMS: atom_id res chain seq x y z
N MET A 1 20.51 13.61 1.06
CA MET A 1 19.44 13.93 2.05
C MET A 1 18.95 12.62 2.64
N GLU A 2 18.77 12.52 3.96
CA GLU A 2 18.24 11.29 4.57
C GLU A 2 16.74 11.41 4.84
N ILE A 3 15.96 10.43 4.39
CA ILE A 3 14.52 10.35 4.67
C ILE A 3 14.20 9.04 5.36
N ARG A 4 13.38 9.08 6.41
CA ARG A 4 12.96 7.89 7.14
C ARG A 4 11.74 7.26 6.45
N PHE A 5 11.80 5.96 6.17
CA PHE A 5 10.63 5.22 5.70
C PHE A 5 10.05 4.40 6.84
N VAL A 6 8.80 4.66 7.23
CA VAL A 6 8.13 3.83 8.22
C VAL A 6 7.39 2.68 7.54
N THR A 7 8.03 1.52 7.54
CA THR A 7 7.46 0.27 7.03
C THR A 7 7.93 -0.91 7.89
N LYS A 8 7.12 -1.97 7.90
CA LYS A 8 7.51 -3.29 8.41
C LYS A 8 7.73 -4.31 7.31
N ASN A 9 7.51 -3.92 6.06
CA ASN A 9 7.63 -4.80 4.92
C ASN A 9 9.02 -4.62 4.28
N PRO A 10 9.91 -5.62 4.38
CA PRO A 10 11.25 -5.53 3.83
C PRO A 10 11.27 -5.48 2.30
N HIS A 11 10.23 -5.97 1.61
CA HIS A 11 10.11 -5.86 0.16
C HIS A 11 9.88 -4.39 -0.24
N LYS A 12 8.98 -3.69 0.46
CA LYS A 12 8.70 -2.27 0.23
C LYS A 12 9.95 -1.40 0.45
N ALA A 13 10.72 -1.69 1.50
CA ALA A 13 12.00 -1.01 1.73
C ALA A 13 12.97 -1.17 0.56
N LYS A 14 13.11 -2.40 0.04
CA LYS A 14 13.96 -2.68 -1.12
C LYS A 14 13.47 -1.99 -2.40
N GLU A 15 12.16 -1.98 -2.64
CA GLU A 15 11.57 -1.28 -3.79
C GLU A 15 11.87 0.22 -3.74
N VAL A 16 11.67 0.84 -2.58
CA VAL A 16 11.91 2.28 -2.44
C VAL A 16 13.39 2.62 -2.59
N GLU A 17 14.30 1.82 -2.01
CA GLU A 17 15.74 1.99 -2.20
C GLU A 17 16.14 1.85 -3.67
N ALA A 18 15.55 0.89 -4.41
CA ALA A 18 15.81 0.73 -5.83
C ALA A 18 15.30 1.91 -6.68
N ILE A 19 14.18 2.54 -6.29
CA ILE A 19 13.60 3.69 -7.01
C ILE A 19 14.34 5.00 -6.68
N LEU A 20 14.68 5.23 -5.41
CA LEU A 20 15.20 6.52 -4.93
C LEU A 20 16.73 6.56 -4.74
N GLY A 21 17.39 5.40 -4.68
CA GLY A 21 18.84 5.31 -4.49
C GLY A 21 19.63 6.03 -5.59
N ASP A 22 19.15 5.95 -6.84
CA ASP A 22 19.81 6.53 -8.01
C ASP A 22 19.81 8.07 -8.02
N ILE A 23 18.94 8.71 -7.25
CA ILE A 23 18.83 10.18 -7.19
C ILE A 23 19.49 10.80 -5.94
N GLY A 24 20.30 10.02 -5.21
CA GLY A 24 21.09 10.50 -4.07
C GLY A 24 20.27 10.77 -2.80
N VAL A 25 19.08 10.18 -2.69
CA VAL A 25 18.28 10.15 -1.47
C VAL A 25 18.65 8.90 -0.69
N SER A 26 19.09 9.06 0.56
CA SER A 26 19.36 7.93 1.44
C SER A 26 18.10 7.60 2.24
N ILE A 27 17.62 6.37 2.12
CA ILE A 27 16.46 5.88 2.85
C ILE A 27 16.93 5.21 4.14
N VAL A 28 16.32 5.62 5.25
CA VAL A 28 16.54 5.02 6.56
C VAL A 28 15.27 4.27 6.94
N ASP A 29 15.31 2.94 6.88
CA ASP A 29 14.17 2.12 7.27
C ASP A 29 13.92 2.22 8.78
N VAL A 30 12.67 2.49 9.14
CA VAL A 30 12.22 2.58 10.52
C VAL A 30 11.08 1.59 10.72
N SER A 31 11.41 0.43 11.29
CA SER A 31 10.41 -0.58 11.66
C SER A 31 9.62 -0.16 12.90
N LEU A 32 8.60 0.67 12.69
CA LEU A 32 7.70 1.17 13.73
C LEU A 32 6.30 0.59 13.56
N LYS A 33 5.64 0.19 14.66
CA LYS A 33 4.21 -0.17 14.62
C LYS A 33 3.36 1.09 14.80
N ILE A 34 2.60 1.44 13.78
CA ILE A 34 1.58 2.49 13.85
C ILE A 34 0.22 1.82 13.75
N HIS A 35 -0.69 2.15 14.68
CA HIS A 35 -2.07 1.71 14.58
C HIS A 35 -2.81 2.67 13.64
N GLU A 36 -3.25 2.13 12.51
CA GLU A 36 -4.04 2.84 11.52
C GLU A 36 -5.50 2.90 11.98
N ILE A 37 -6.16 4.01 11.66
CA ILE A 37 -7.62 4.12 11.82
C ILE A 37 -8.32 3.19 10.82
N GLN A 38 -9.51 2.71 11.18
CA GLN A 38 -10.32 1.86 10.32
C GLN A 38 -11.32 2.72 9.56
N THR A 39 -11.04 2.97 8.29
CA THR A 39 -11.88 3.71 7.36
C THR A 39 -11.60 3.23 5.93
N GLU A 40 -12.51 3.49 5.00
CA GLU A 40 -12.28 3.23 3.57
C GLU A 40 -11.54 4.41 2.89
N ASP A 41 -11.56 5.59 3.52
CA ASP A 41 -10.86 6.78 3.02
C ASP A 41 -9.35 6.68 3.26
N ILE A 42 -8.62 6.39 2.19
CA ILE A 42 -7.16 6.30 2.22
C ILE A 42 -6.48 7.60 2.62
N GLN A 43 -7.08 8.77 2.34
CA GLN A 43 -6.51 10.07 2.71
C GLN A 43 -6.49 10.24 4.22
N ASP A 44 -7.55 9.82 4.90
CA ASP A 44 -7.62 9.88 6.35
C ASP A 44 -6.64 8.89 6.98
N ILE A 45 -6.51 7.67 6.44
CA ILE A 45 -5.52 6.69 6.89
C ILE A 45 -4.11 7.27 6.79
N VAL A 46 -3.70 7.79 5.62
CA VAL A 46 -2.33 8.28 5.43
C VAL A 46 -2.04 9.52 6.26
N ARG A 47 -3.00 10.44 6.42
CA ARG A 47 -2.85 11.65 7.26
C ARG A 47 -2.67 11.29 8.73
N ASP A 48 -3.50 10.40 9.27
CA ASP A 48 -3.36 9.93 10.64
C ASP A 48 -2.02 9.19 10.84
N LYS A 49 -1.68 8.29 9.91
CA LYS A 49 -0.46 7.49 9.97
C LYS A 49 0.81 8.35 9.91
N ILE A 50 0.87 9.34 9.02
CA ILE A 50 2.06 10.21 8.90
C ILE A 50 2.22 11.14 10.12
N LEU A 51 1.12 11.64 10.69
CA LEU A 51 1.16 12.46 11.90
C LEU A 51 1.69 11.65 13.10
N LYS A 52 1.22 10.41 13.26
CA LYS A 52 1.72 9.47 14.27
C LYS A 52 3.20 9.14 14.04
N ALA A 53 3.60 8.86 12.80
CA ALA A 53 4.99 8.59 12.43
C ALA A 53 5.90 9.76 12.79
N PHE A 54 5.54 10.98 12.35
CA PHE A 54 6.32 12.18 12.60
C PHE A 54 6.43 12.51 14.08
N LYS A 55 5.34 12.36 14.86
CA LYS A 55 5.36 12.56 16.31
C LYS A 55 6.37 11.66 17.02
N MET A 56 6.58 10.44 16.54
CA MET A 56 7.51 9.47 17.12
C MET A 56 8.96 9.65 16.65
N ILE A 57 9.16 10.17 15.42
CA ILE A 57 10.48 10.24 14.77
C ILE A 57 11.11 11.64 14.84
N GLY A 58 10.32 12.70 14.75
CA GLY A 58 10.77 14.10 14.84
C GLY A 58 11.72 14.55 13.72
N ARG A 59 11.75 13.85 12.57
CA ARG A 59 12.61 14.10 11.40
C ARG A 59 11.82 13.86 10.12
N PRO A 60 12.32 14.29 8.93
CA PRO A 60 11.69 13.99 7.66
C PRO A 60 11.41 12.49 7.50
N VAL A 61 10.14 12.18 7.25
CA VAL A 61 9.62 10.81 7.26
C VAL A 61 8.52 10.68 6.23
N PHE A 62 8.42 9.52 5.59
CA PHE A 62 7.25 9.14 4.82
C PHE A 62 6.69 7.79 5.25
N ILE A 63 5.41 7.61 4.94
CA ILE A 63 4.67 6.36 5.02
C ILE A 63 4.03 6.09 3.67
N GLU A 64 3.54 4.88 3.48
CA GLU A 64 2.65 4.56 2.38
C GLU A 64 1.46 3.74 2.86
N HIS A 65 0.41 3.75 2.05
CA HIS A 65 -0.73 2.85 2.14
C HIS A 65 -1.12 2.40 0.74
N THR A 66 -1.38 1.10 0.57
CA THR A 66 -1.76 0.53 -0.72
C THR A 66 -3.04 -0.28 -0.54
N GLY A 67 -4.01 -0.10 -1.44
CA GLY A 67 -5.28 -0.81 -1.44
C GLY A 67 -5.71 -1.26 -2.83
N LEU A 68 -6.52 -2.31 -2.85
CA LEU A 68 -7.26 -2.80 -4.02
C LEU A 68 -8.69 -2.29 -3.96
N TYR A 69 -9.12 -1.61 -5.01
CA TYR A 69 -10.43 -0.99 -5.14
C TYR A 69 -11.23 -1.70 -6.21
N ILE A 70 -12.13 -2.59 -5.80
CA ILE A 70 -12.84 -3.50 -6.72
C ILE A 70 -14.11 -2.80 -7.22
N ASN A 71 -14.23 -2.63 -8.54
CA ASN A 71 -15.29 -1.83 -9.15
C ASN A 71 -16.70 -2.37 -8.81
N SER A 72 -16.87 -3.69 -8.91
CA SER A 72 -18.14 -4.38 -8.62
C SER A 72 -18.54 -4.34 -7.14
N LEU A 73 -17.60 -4.03 -6.24
CA LEU A 73 -17.84 -3.89 -4.80
C LEU A 73 -17.78 -2.43 -4.36
N GLN A 74 -18.00 -1.47 -5.27
CA GLN A 74 -17.98 -0.04 -4.98
C GLN A 74 -16.66 0.42 -4.33
N GLY A 75 -15.53 -0.18 -4.74
CA GLY A 75 -14.20 0.15 -4.24
C GLY A 75 -13.78 -0.60 -2.98
N PHE A 76 -14.65 -1.42 -2.39
CA PHE A 76 -14.29 -2.29 -1.28
C PHE A 76 -13.31 -3.41 -1.72
N PRO A 77 -12.32 -3.83 -0.90
CA PRO A 77 -12.03 -3.40 0.47
C PRO A 77 -11.27 -2.09 0.60
N GLY A 78 -10.70 -1.54 -0.49
CA GLY A 78 -10.05 -0.24 -0.51
C GLY A 78 -8.99 -0.09 0.58
N GLY A 79 -9.15 0.92 1.45
CA GLY A 79 -8.25 1.15 2.59
C GLY A 79 -8.07 -0.05 3.53
N LEU A 80 -8.99 -1.01 3.55
CA LEU A 80 -8.97 -2.21 4.40
C LEU A 80 -8.31 -3.43 3.74
N THR A 81 -7.70 -3.28 2.56
CA THR A 81 -7.15 -4.40 1.77
C THR A 81 -6.24 -5.32 2.56
N GLN A 82 -5.30 -4.81 3.37
CA GLN A 82 -4.39 -5.67 4.15
C GLN A 82 -5.15 -6.52 5.19
N VAL A 83 -6.19 -5.96 5.83
CA VAL A 83 -7.02 -6.68 6.80
C VAL A 83 -7.75 -7.84 6.11
N PHE A 84 -8.25 -7.61 4.90
CA PHE A 84 -8.89 -8.64 4.09
C PHE A 84 -7.89 -9.70 3.63
N TRP A 85 -6.73 -9.27 3.12
CA TRP A 85 -5.69 -10.16 2.65
C TRP A 85 -5.16 -11.08 3.75
N ASP A 86 -4.89 -10.56 4.95
CA ASP A 86 -4.38 -11.33 6.09
C ASP A 86 -5.35 -12.43 6.55
N LYS A 87 -6.66 -12.27 6.27
CA LYS A 87 -7.69 -13.25 6.62
C LYS A 87 -7.96 -14.26 5.52
N LEU A 88 -7.98 -13.81 4.28
CA LEU A 88 -8.34 -14.65 3.15
C LEU A 88 -7.14 -15.44 2.64
N GLY A 89 -5.97 -14.80 2.54
CA GLY A 89 -4.87 -15.28 1.73
C GLY A 89 -5.24 -15.39 0.25
N ALA A 90 -4.25 -15.73 -0.58
CA ALA A 90 -4.39 -15.73 -2.03
C ALA A 90 -5.56 -16.60 -2.53
N ASP A 91 -5.66 -17.84 -2.04
CA ASP A 91 -6.64 -18.79 -2.57
C ASP A 91 -8.08 -18.37 -2.27
N ASN A 92 -8.39 -17.96 -1.03
CA ASN A 92 -9.74 -17.51 -0.71
C ASN A 92 -10.05 -16.15 -1.34
N PHE A 93 -9.05 -15.28 -1.50
CA PHE A 93 -9.23 -14.00 -2.19
C PHE A 93 -9.65 -14.21 -3.64
N SER A 94 -8.90 -15.01 -4.41
CA SER A 94 -9.26 -15.38 -5.79
C SER A 94 -10.59 -16.15 -5.87
N LYS A 95 -10.84 -17.07 -4.93
CA LYS A 95 -12.10 -17.83 -4.92
C LYS A 95 -13.33 -16.93 -4.75
N LEU A 96 -13.25 -15.96 -3.84
CA LEU A 96 -14.34 -15.03 -3.54
C LEU A 96 -14.51 -13.97 -4.62
N LEU A 97 -13.41 -13.43 -5.14
CA LEU A 97 -13.43 -12.20 -5.94
C LEU A 97 -13.08 -12.42 -7.41
N GLY A 98 -12.30 -13.44 -7.75
CA GLY A 98 -11.93 -13.78 -9.12
C GLY A 98 -13.06 -14.42 -9.94
N ASN A 99 -14.18 -14.78 -9.30
CA ASN A 99 -15.37 -15.34 -9.95
C ASN A 99 -16.53 -14.34 -10.08
N LEU A 100 -16.31 -13.06 -9.76
CA LEU A 100 -17.31 -12.02 -9.97
C LEU A 100 -17.55 -11.82 -11.48
N GLU A 101 -18.75 -11.38 -11.85
CA GLU A 101 -19.06 -11.03 -13.24
C GLU A 101 -18.17 -9.89 -13.75
N ASN A 102 -17.83 -8.95 -12.85
CA ASN A 102 -16.85 -7.91 -13.08
C ASN A 102 -15.74 -7.98 -12.02
N THR A 103 -14.53 -8.33 -12.47
CA THR A 103 -13.30 -8.45 -11.66
C THR A 103 -12.37 -7.24 -11.79
N GLU A 104 -12.80 -6.19 -12.47
CA GLU A 104 -12.01 -4.97 -12.64
C GLU A 104 -11.75 -4.31 -11.29
N LEU A 105 -10.51 -3.85 -11.11
CA LEU A 105 -10.09 -3.15 -9.92
C LEU A 105 -8.95 -2.18 -10.22
N SER A 106 -8.73 -1.27 -9.29
CA SER A 106 -7.53 -0.44 -9.24
C SER A 106 -6.67 -0.75 -8.03
N ALA A 107 -5.36 -0.95 -8.26
CA ALA A 107 -4.36 -0.96 -7.21
C ALA A 107 -3.87 0.48 -7.01
N LYS A 108 -4.20 1.09 -5.87
CA LYS A 108 -3.86 2.48 -5.56
C LYS A 108 -2.92 2.53 -4.37
N THR A 109 -1.81 3.24 -4.54
CA THR A 109 -0.83 3.56 -3.49
C THR A 109 -0.85 5.05 -3.22
N VAL A 110 -0.90 5.41 -1.94
CA VAL A 110 -0.77 6.80 -1.47
C VAL A 110 0.43 6.89 -0.54
N ILE A 111 1.36 7.79 -0.88
CA ILE A 111 2.53 8.11 -0.07
C ILE A 111 2.28 9.45 0.62
N ALA A 112 2.48 9.50 1.93
CA ALA A 112 2.49 10.76 2.67
C ALA A 112 3.88 11.02 3.23
N PHE A 113 4.44 12.18 2.90
CA PHE A 113 5.77 12.63 3.32
C PHE A 113 5.66 13.90 4.16
N CYS A 114 6.22 13.89 5.36
CA CYS A 114 6.35 15.08 6.21
C CYS A 114 7.81 15.58 6.15
N ASP A 115 8.00 16.81 5.66
CA ASP A 115 9.33 17.46 5.56
C ASP A 115 9.74 18.21 6.86
N SER A 116 9.04 17.93 7.97
CA SER A 116 9.09 18.64 9.26
C SER A 116 8.34 19.97 9.31
N LYS A 117 7.82 20.47 8.19
CA LYS A 117 7.02 21.71 8.13
C LYS A 117 5.61 21.44 7.62
N LYS A 118 5.49 20.63 6.56
CA LYS A 118 4.22 20.28 5.92
C LYS A 118 4.19 18.82 5.51
N ILE A 119 2.96 18.33 5.35
CA ILE A 119 2.68 17.03 4.77
C ILE A 119 2.44 17.21 3.27
N HIS A 120 3.10 16.39 2.47
CA HIS A 120 2.90 16.24 1.03
C HIS A 120 2.30 14.86 0.79
N VAL A 121 1.36 14.77 -0.14
CA VAL A 121 0.69 13.52 -0.49
C VAL A 121 0.89 13.26 -1.98
N PHE A 122 1.28 12.04 -2.32
CA PHE A 122 1.50 11.56 -3.68
C PHE A 122 0.66 10.31 -3.90
N GLU A 123 0.12 10.14 -5.09
CA GLU A 123 -0.74 9.01 -5.44
C GLU A 123 -0.28 8.37 -6.74
N GLY A 124 -0.36 7.05 -6.80
CA GLY A 124 -0.18 6.26 -8.00
C GLY A 124 -1.24 5.17 -8.07
N GLU A 125 -1.68 4.85 -9.28
CA GLU A 125 -2.76 3.90 -9.51
C GLU A 125 -2.46 3.05 -10.75
N VAL A 126 -2.78 1.76 -10.67
CA VAL A 126 -2.69 0.81 -11.76
C VAL A 126 -4.02 0.07 -11.88
N GLU A 127 -4.67 0.17 -13.04
CA GLU A 127 -5.87 -0.58 -13.36
C GLU A 127 -5.53 -2.04 -13.69
N GLY A 128 -6.45 -2.96 -13.36
CA GLY A 128 -6.27 -4.37 -13.66
C GLY A 128 -7.50 -5.22 -13.34
N ASN A 129 -7.26 -6.52 -13.19
CA ASN A 129 -8.29 -7.52 -12.89
C ASN A 129 -7.82 -8.50 -11.81
N ILE A 130 -8.76 -9.09 -11.08
CA ILE A 130 -8.49 -10.20 -10.16
C ILE A 130 -8.34 -11.49 -10.96
N SER A 131 -7.29 -12.27 -10.68
CA SER A 131 -7.14 -13.60 -11.25
C SER A 131 -8.13 -14.61 -10.63
N LYS A 132 -8.65 -15.52 -11.46
CA LYS A 132 -9.49 -16.65 -11.01
C LYS A 132 -8.77 -17.57 -10.03
N GLU A 133 -7.46 -17.69 -10.18
CA GLU A 133 -6.57 -18.48 -9.33
C GLU A 133 -5.26 -17.71 -9.14
N PRO A 134 -4.58 -17.81 -7.98
CA PRO A 134 -3.31 -17.13 -7.78
C PRO A 134 -2.21 -17.68 -8.70
N ARG A 135 -1.38 -16.80 -9.26
CA ARG A 135 -0.28 -17.14 -10.18
C ARG A 135 1.01 -16.43 -9.77
N GLY A 136 2.16 -17.06 -9.97
CA GLY A 136 3.47 -16.49 -9.62
C GLY A 136 3.84 -16.66 -8.13
N SER A 137 4.83 -15.89 -7.67
CA SER A 137 5.26 -15.91 -6.26
C SER A 137 4.18 -15.34 -5.35
N ARG A 138 4.01 -15.95 -4.17
CA ARG A 138 3.10 -15.50 -3.11
C ARG A 138 3.82 -14.76 -1.98
N ASP A 139 5.10 -14.43 -2.17
CA ASP A 139 5.95 -13.87 -1.12
C ASP A 139 5.67 -12.38 -0.87
N PHE A 140 5.03 -11.71 -1.84
CA PHE A 140 4.78 -10.27 -1.76
C PHE A 140 3.30 -9.95 -1.99
N GLN A 141 2.66 -9.53 -0.90
CA GLN A 141 1.28 -9.01 -0.84
C GLN A 141 0.31 -9.79 -1.76
N TRP A 142 -0.54 -9.07 -2.48
CA TRP A 142 -1.61 -9.60 -3.33
C TRP A 142 -1.19 -9.69 -4.80
N ASP A 143 0.09 -9.48 -5.13
CA ASP A 143 0.60 -9.49 -6.50
C ASP A 143 0.20 -10.76 -7.26
N CYS A 144 0.22 -11.91 -6.58
CA CYS A 144 -0.15 -13.19 -7.18
C CYS A 144 -1.62 -13.28 -7.63
N VAL A 145 -2.49 -12.35 -7.24
CA VAL A 145 -3.90 -12.31 -7.64
C VAL A 145 -4.26 -11.10 -8.50
N PHE A 146 -3.33 -10.19 -8.76
CA PHE A 146 -3.56 -8.98 -9.54
C PHE A 146 -2.96 -9.09 -10.94
N ILE A 147 -3.80 -8.86 -11.96
CA ILE A 147 -3.39 -8.82 -13.36
C ILE A 147 -3.47 -7.37 -13.83
N PRO A 148 -2.35 -6.64 -13.94
CA PRO A 148 -2.37 -5.27 -14.45
C PRO A 148 -2.86 -5.24 -15.90
N LYS A 149 -3.50 -4.15 -16.29
CA LYS A 149 -3.98 -3.93 -17.65
C LYS A 149 -2.79 -3.67 -18.61
N GLY A 150 -2.70 -4.47 -19.66
CA GLY A 150 -1.63 -4.43 -20.68
C GLY A 150 -1.18 -5.84 -21.06
#